data_AF-A0A183ULV5-F1
#
_entry.id   AF-A0A183ULV5-F1
#
_cell.length_a   1.000
_cell.length_b   1.000
_cell.length_c   1.000
_cell.angle_alpha   90.00
_cell.angle_beta   90.00
_cell.angle_gamma   90.00
#
_symmetry.space_group_name_H-M   'P 1'
#
loop_
_entity.id
_entity.type
_entity.pdbx_description
1 polymer ?
#
loop_
_entity_poly.entity_id
_entity_poly.type
_entity_poly.pdbx_seq_one_letter_code
_entity_poly.pdbx_strand_id
1 'polypeptide(L)'
;MACRALCPNRRNKKEMFKLALSLGASLHVQNRRKLTPLTLAAYLAKKVMFEKIAKEERQVYWTYGGVMSAAYPLEHLDSIEPSTGRLNPNSALAIVVYGNSAEHLNLLPNLLEQLVHKKLFGQLATFFVYFVTVFWCFLLRPTPFEQRMNSSDLYCLARLHKVDLSVLSTRTHFYMLLYLVAVTGASLYLLQMVAHIRNVGRTMYFLSLSGFPAKAIFLVSCVLLLTTFLTRLLCLDAIEDTLWVLIVLLTSVKFLFFCRGFKMVGPFVLMLYKIIMKDLLRFFIIYCIIAIGFSQAFYVIFLGYRRNDPNFNIREEETIMSNVAESFIRMFIMSLTEFTVLFDQLDDCDLAVVGKITFLIYMLLVTMLLINMLIAMMTNTYTEVSANSLEWLRQWSAIILMMEQSFDPKTRLKYQAIYSIPMEDRQRIALLLKLRIPVSVTILHYFSSCLEPHLQYL
;
A
#
# COMPACT_ATOMS: atom_id res chain seq x y z
N MET A 1 -4.35 18.45 -36.42
CA MET A 1 -3.09 17.84 -36.89
C MET A 1 -2.18 17.35 -35.76
N ALA A 2 -2.05 18.06 -34.64
CA ALA A 2 -1.19 17.66 -33.51
C ALA A 2 -1.39 16.22 -32.99
N CYS A 3 -2.64 15.75 -32.85
CA CYS A 3 -2.91 14.38 -32.38
C CYS A 3 -2.51 13.27 -33.38
N ARG A 4 -2.45 13.56 -34.69
CA ARG A 4 -2.02 12.57 -35.72
C ARG A 4 -0.50 12.38 -35.76
N ALA A 5 0.28 13.30 -35.18
CA ALA A 5 1.74 13.20 -35.15
C ALA A 5 2.27 12.18 -34.12
N LEU A 6 1.41 11.54 -33.32
CA LEU A 6 1.79 10.67 -32.20
C LEU A 6 1.91 9.16 -32.54
N CYS A 7 1.60 8.73 -33.77
CA CYS A 7 1.86 7.36 -34.25
C CYS A 7 3.36 7.12 -34.56
N PRO A 8 3.88 5.87 -34.59
CA PRO A 8 5.32 5.62 -34.52
C PRO A 8 6.09 5.95 -35.81
N ASN A 9 7.41 6.09 -35.66
CA ASN A 9 8.51 6.23 -36.65
C ASN A 9 8.85 7.60 -37.30
N ARG A 10 10.15 7.98 -37.13
CA ARG A 10 11.03 9.01 -37.75
C ARG A 10 11.33 10.33 -37.01
N ARG A 11 12.62 10.70 -36.99
CA ARG A 11 13.28 11.91 -36.42
C ARG A 11 12.60 13.24 -36.82
N ASN A 12 11.88 13.28 -37.93
CA ASN A 12 11.27 14.49 -38.49
C ASN A 12 10.03 15.00 -37.72
N LYS A 13 9.43 14.19 -36.82
CA LYS A 13 8.17 14.59 -36.15
C LYS A 13 8.33 15.71 -35.11
N LYS A 14 9.52 15.89 -34.53
CA LYS A 14 9.78 17.00 -33.58
C LYS A 14 9.72 18.36 -34.27
N GLU A 15 10.37 18.45 -35.43
CA GLU A 15 10.40 19.66 -36.23
C GLU A 15 9.05 19.91 -36.90
N MET A 16 8.35 18.86 -37.34
CA MET A 16 6.95 19.01 -37.80
C MET A 16 6.00 19.47 -36.69
N PHE A 17 6.19 19.01 -35.46
CA PHE A 17 5.39 19.45 -34.31
C PHE A 17 5.63 20.93 -34.00
N LYS A 18 6.90 21.37 -33.99
CA LYS A 18 7.24 22.79 -33.89
C LYS A 18 6.67 23.62 -35.03
N LEU A 19 6.79 23.12 -36.27
CA LEU A 19 6.24 23.80 -37.45
C LEU A 19 4.71 23.96 -37.34
N ALA A 20 4.02 22.92 -36.87
CA ALA A 20 2.58 22.99 -36.64
C ALA A 20 2.22 24.03 -35.56
N LEU A 21 3.02 24.11 -34.49
CA LEU A 21 2.88 25.14 -33.46
C LEU A 21 3.10 26.55 -34.02
N SER A 22 4.16 26.76 -34.82
CA SER A 22 4.41 28.05 -35.45
C SER A 22 3.33 28.45 -36.46
N LEU A 23 2.63 27.47 -37.04
CA LEU A 23 1.48 27.70 -37.92
C LEU A 23 0.15 27.90 -37.15
N GLY A 24 0.19 28.03 -35.81
CA GLY A 24 -0.98 28.34 -34.98
C GLY A 24 -1.74 27.13 -34.45
N ALA A 25 -1.14 25.93 -34.42
CA ALA A 25 -1.77 24.77 -33.79
C ALA A 25 -1.89 24.95 -32.27
N SER A 26 -3.09 24.72 -31.72
CA SER A 26 -3.35 24.82 -30.28
C SER A 26 -3.03 23.52 -29.53
N LEU A 27 -2.43 23.66 -28.33
CA LEU A 27 -2.03 22.55 -27.46
C LEU A 27 -3.14 22.05 -26.54
N HIS A 28 -4.26 22.76 -26.50
CA HIS A 28 -5.35 22.49 -25.55
C HIS A 28 -6.55 21.78 -26.18
N VAL A 29 -6.47 21.43 -27.49
CA VAL A 29 -7.53 20.69 -28.17
C VAL A 29 -7.55 19.23 -27.72
N GLN A 30 -8.70 18.80 -27.23
CA GLN A 30 -8.91 17.45 -26.74
C GLN A 30 -9.38 16.50 -27.87
N ASN A 31 -8.97 15.24 -27.78
CA ASN A 31 -9.50 14.18 -28.64
C ASN A 31 -10.86 13.65 -28.12
N ARG A 32 -11.46 12.68 -28.83
CA ARG A 32 -12.74 12.04 -28.41
C ARG A 32 -12.68 11.36 -27.02
N ARG A 33 -11.49 11.07 -26.51
CA ARG A 33 -11.25 10.51 -25.17
C ARG A 33 -10.93 11.60 -24.13
N LYS A 34 -11.13 12.88 -24.46
CA LYS A 34 -10.81 14.05 -23.62
C LYS A 34 -9.32 14.14 -23.24
N LEU A 35 -8.42 13.72 -24.14
CA LEU A 35 -6.97 13.82 -23.98
C LEU A 35 -6.42 14.95 -24.85
N THR A 36 -5.65 15.84 -24.24
CA THR A 36 -4.78 16.83 -24.91
C THR A 36 -3.54 16.14 -25.53
N PRO A 37 -2.82 16.79 -26.45
CA PRO A 37 -1.53 16.30 -26.97
C PRO A 37 -0.54 15.89 -25.86
N LEU A 38 -0.46 16.65 -24.76
CA LEU A 38 0.39 16.33 -23.60
C LEU A 38 -0.04 15.02 -22.92
N THR A 39 -1.33 14.92 -22.56
CA THR A 39 -1.88 13.74 -21.86
C THR A 39 -1.94 12.51 -22.77
N LEU A 40 -2.08 12.70 -24.08
CA LEU A 40 -1.98 11.63 -25.08
C LEU A 40 -0.54 11.13 -25.23
N ALA A 41 0.46 12.01 -25.20
CA ALA A 41 1.86 11.61 -25.18
C ALA A 41 2.20 10.81 -23.91
N ALA A 42 1.62 11.20 -22.77
CA ALA A 42 1.71 10.45 -21.52
C ALA A 42 1.04 9.08 -21.62
N TYR A 43 -0.17 9.00 -22.18
CA TYR A 43 -0.92 7.75 -22.37
C TYR A 43 -0.21 6.74 -23.29
N LEU A 44 0.54 7.23 -24.29
CA LEU A 44 1.32 6.40 -25.20
C LEU A 44 2.76 6.12 -24.71
N ALA A 45 3.09 6.55 -23.49
CA ALA A 45 4.42 6.48 -22.89
C ALA A 45 5.56 7.08 -23.75
N LYS A 46 5.27 8.09 -24.58
CA LYS A 46 6.27 8.69 -25.47
C LYS A 46 7.05 9.80 -24.78
N LYS A 47 8.04 9.41 -23.96
CA LYS A 47 8.94 10.32 -23.21
C LYS A 47 9.39 11.54 -24.00
N VAL A 48 9.97 11.30 -25.17
CA VAL A 48 10.59 12.36 -25.98
C VAL A 48 9.56 13.41 -26.44
N MET A 49 8.35 12.98 -26.80
CA MET A 49 7.28 13.92 -27.19
C MET A 49 6.68 14.61 -25.98
N PHE A 50 6.49 13.90 -24.87
CA PHE A 50 6.00 14.48 -23.63
C PHE A 50 6.92 15.60 -23.11
N GLU A 51 8.23 15.33 -23.00
CA GLU A 51 9.22 16.33 -22.61
C GLU A 51 9.25 17.51 -23.57
N LYS A 52 9.06 17.25 -24.87
CA LYS A 52 9.05 18.30 -25.89
C LYS A 52 7.83 19.21 -25.74
N ILE A 53 6.64 18.64 -25.59
CA ILE A 53 5.39 19.40 -25.40
C ILE A 53 5.48 20.21 -24.10
N ALA A 54 5.89 19.59 -23.00
CA ALA A 54 6.06 20.28 -21.72
C ALA A 54 7.11 21.41 -21.80
N LYS A 55 8.17 21.24 -22.62
CA LYS A 55 9.19 22.28 -22.84
C LYS A 55 8.66 23.47 -23.63
N GLU A 56 7.71 23.27 -24.54
CA GLU A 56 7.07 24.37 -25.30
C GLU A 56 5.97 25.07 -24.49
N GLU A 57 5.28 24.35 -23.59
CA GLU A 57 4.25 24.94 -22.71
C GLU A 57 4.82 25.71 -21.51
N ARG A 58 6.11 25.52 -21.17
CA ARG A 58 6.71 26.16 -20.00
C ARG A 58 6.96 27.65 -20.25
N GLN A 59 6.80 28.43 -19.19
CA GLN A 59 7.23 29.82 -19.14
C GLN A 59 8.57 29.93 -18.41
N VAL A 60 9.53 30.67 -18.95
CA VAL A 60 10.83 30.87 -18.29
C VAL A 60 10.76 32.19 -17.52
N TYR A 61 10.94 32.13 -16.19
CA TYR A 61 10.93 33.31 -15.32
C TYR A 61 12.29 34.01 -15.31
N TRP A 62 13.35 33.21 -15.15
CA TRP A 62 14.71 33.72 -15.15
C TRP A 62 15.70 32.63 -15.53
N THR A 63 16.80 33.06 -16.12
CA THR A 63 17.99 32.25 -16.37
C THR A 63 19.17 32.95 -15.72
N TYR A 64 19.93 32.22 -14.91
CA TYR A 64 21.13 32.75 -14.27
C TYR A 64 22.23 31.70 -14.31
N GLY A 65 23.30 32.00 -15.04
CA GLY A 65 24.38 31.06 -15.32
C GLY A 65 23.86 29.75 -15.92
N GLY A 66 24.28 28.62 -15.34
CA GLY A 66 23.84 27.27 -15.76
C GLY A 66 22.49 26.82 -15.20
N VAL A 67 21.70 27.69 -14.56
CA VAL A 67 20.41 27.34 -13.95
C VAL A 67 19.30 28.20 -14.53
N MET A 68 18.17 27.57 -14.85
CA MET A 68 16.96 28.24 -15.28
C MET A 68 15.79 27.91 -14.36
N SER A 69 14.98 28.90 -14.04
CA SER A 69 13.69 28.71 -13.38
C SER A 69 12.58 28.76 -14.41
N ALA A 70 11.88 27.64 -14.58
CA ALA A 70 10.77 27.52 -15.50
C ALA A 70 9.51 27.06 -14.77
N ALA A 71 8.38 27.63 -15.18
CA ALA A 71 7.07 27.33 -14.66
C ALA A 71 6.28 26.50 -15.67
N TYR A 72 5.80 25.35 -15.20
CA TYR A 72 5.06 24.38 -15.99
C TYR A 72 3.57 24.47 -15.63
N PRO A 73 2.66 24.68 -16.59
CA PRO A 73 1.23 24.77 -16.30
C PRO A 73 0.71 23.48 -15.65
N LEU A 74 -0.07 23.61 -14.57
CA LEU A 74 -0.55 22.47 -13.79
C LEU A 74 -1.84 21.83 -14.33
N GLU A 75 -2.60 22.54 -15.16
CA GLU A 75 -3.98 22.21 -15.55
C GLU A 75 -4.17 20.78 -16.12
N HIS A 76 -3.20 20.27 -16.88
CA HIS A 76 -3.23 18.91 -17.45
C HIS A 76 -2.10 18.02 -16.91
N LEU A 77 -1.23 18.56 -16.05
CA LEU A 77 -0.07 17.88 -15.50
C LEU A 77 -0.39 17.25 -14.15
N ASP A 78 -1.05 18.03 -13.27
CA ASP A 78 -1.45 17.64 -11.93
C ASP A 78 -2.80 16.91 -11.93
N SER A 79 -3.06 16.12 -10.90
CA SER A 79 -4.32 15.41 -10.72
C SER A 79 -5.48 16.31 -10.31
N ILE A 80 -5.19 17.48 -9.75
CA ILE A 80 -6.16 18.45 -9.22
C ILE A 80 -6.43 19.53 -10.27
N GLU A 81 -7.69 19.69 -10.65
CA GLU A 81 -8.12 20.77 -11.54
C GLU A 81 -8.12 22.12 -10.78
N PRO A 82 -7.40 23.15 -11.28
CA PRO A 82 -7.23 24.43 -10.57
C PRO A 82 -8.53 25.21 -10.31
N SER A 83 -9.52 25.08 -11.20
CA SER A 83 -10.76 25.85 -11.14
C SER A 83 -11.80 25.25 -10.18
N THR A 84 -11.86 23.92 -10.10
CA THR A 84 -12.93 23.22 -9.37
C THR A 84 -12.42 22.47 -8.13
N GLY A 85 -11.11 22.18 -8.04
CA GLY A 85 -10.55 21.29 -7.02
C GLY A 85 -11.00 19.83 -7.16
N ARG A 86 -11.64 19.48 -8.30
CA ARG A 86 -11.99 18.11 -8.64
C ARG A 86 -10.77 17.38 -9.18
N LEU A 87 -10.83 16.06 -9.10
CA LEU A 87 -9.77 15.21 -9.59
C LEU A 87 -9.99 14.92 -11.07
N ASN A 88 -8.96 15.14 -11.87
CA ASN A 88 -8.94 14.82 -13.28
C ASN A 88 -8.23 13.47 -13.51
N PRO A 89 -8.97 12.37 -13.79
CA PRO A 89 -8.35 11.07 -14.05
C PRO A 89 -7.55 11.05 -15.36
N ASN A 90 -7.78 12.01 -16.25
CA ASN A 90 -7.06 12.16 -17.52
C ASN A 90 -5.82 13.05 -17.40
N SER A 91 -5.44 13.46 -16.18
CA SER A 91 -4.19 14.17 -15.94
C SER A 91 -2.98 13.33 -16.32
N ALA A 92 -1.90 13.98 -16.75
CA ALA A 92 -0.66 13.29 -17.10
C ALA A 92 -0.14 12.46 -15.93
N LEU A 93 -0.17 12.99 -14.69
CA LEU A 93 0.26 12.27 -13.50
C LEU A 93 -0.58 11.01 -13.25
N ALA A 94 -1.92 11.10 -13.33
CA ALA A 94 -2.78 9.93 -13.13
C ALA A 94 -2.55 8.86 -14.21
N ILE A 95 -2.44 9.25 -15.48
CA ILE A 95 -2.21 8.32 -16.60
C ILE A 95 -0.88 7.59 -16.45
N VAL A 96 0.18 8.30 -16.06
CA VAL A 96 1.51 7.71 -15.89
C VAL A 96 1.54 6.73 -14.71
N VAL A 97 0.85 7.05 -13.61
CA VAL A 97 0.83 6.22 -12.40
C VAL A 97 -0.03 4.96 -12.56
N TYR A 98 -1.22 5.10 -13.16
CA TYR A 98 -2.10 3.96 -13.44
C TYR A 98 -1.73 3.23 -14.74
N GLY A 99 -0.70 3.68 -15.45
CA GLY A 99 -0.17 3.02 -16.63
C GLY A 99 0.54 1.70 -16.29
N ASN A 100 0.34 0.68 -17.13
CA ASN A 100 0.90 -0.66 -16.92
C ASN A 100 2.33 -0.84 -17.46
N SER A 101 2.80 0.05 -18.34
CA SER A 101 4.12 -0.09 -18.99
C SER A 101 5.23 0.60 -18.19
N ALA A 102 6.38 -0.08 -18.08
CA ALA A 102 7.62 0.47 -17.50
C ALA A 102 8.09 1.76 -18.20
N GLU A 103 7.74 1.96 -19.48
CA GLU A 103 8.06 3.19 -20.23
C GLU A 103 7.45 4.45 -19.60
N HIS A 104 6.31 4.31 -18.90
CA HIS A 104 5.66 5.43 -18.20
C HIS A 104 6.55 5.97 -17.07
N LEU A 105 7.31 5.10 -16.39
CA LEU A 105 8.15 5.47 -15.26
C LEU A 105 9.29 6.42 -15.68
N ASN A 106 9.72 6.33 -16.94
CA ASN A 106 10.78 7.17 -17.51
C ASN A 106 10.36 8.63 -17.74
N LEU A 107 9.07 8.95 -17.59
CA LEU A 107 8.49 10.31 -17.73
C LEU A 107 8.59 11.15 -16.44
N LEU A 108 8.77 10.50 -15.29
CA LEU A 108 8.66 11.13 -13.97
C LEU A 108 9.96 11.66 -13.32
N PRO A 109 11.18 11.60 -13.91
CA PRO A 109 12.36 11.90 -13.12
C PRO A 109 12.42 13.39 -12.73
N ASN A 110 12.69 13.62 -11.44
CA ASN A 110 13.01 14.89 -10.78
C ASN A 110 11.86 15.91 -10.54
N LEU A 111 10.64 15.68 -11.05
CA LEU A 111 9.52 16.62 -10.86
C LEU A 111 8.81 16.45 -9.50
N LEU A 112 8.70 15.20 -9.01
CA LEU A 112 7.80 14.84 -7.89
C LEU A 112 8.51 14.56 -6.57
N GLU A 113 9.83 14.39 -6.57
CA GLU A 113 10.57 13.92 -5.38
C GLU A 113 10.56 14.93 -4.23
N GLN A 114 10.51 16.24 -4.51
CA GLN A 114 10.61 17.27 -3.47
C GLN A 114 9.27 17.66 -2.84
N LEU A 115 8.16 17.47 -3.54
CA LEU A 115 6.85 18.01 -3.13
C LEU A 115 6.10 17.17 -2.09
N VAL A 116 6.57 15.95 -1.87
CA VAL A 116 5.72 14.88 -1.39
C VAL A 116 6.14 14.36 -0.01
N HIS A 117 7.45 14.37 0.28
CA HIS A 117 7.96 13.89 1.57
C HIS A 117 7.23 14.56 2.74
N LYS A 118 7.00 15.87 2.67
CA LYS A 118 6.36 16.63 3.76
C LYS A 118 4.91 16.16 4.06
N LYS A 119 4.14 15.80 3.02
CA LYS A 119 2.74 15.33 3.17
C LYS A 119 2.70 13.93 3.78
N LEU A 120 3.53 13.01 3.26
CA LEU A 120 3.57 11.62 3.71
C LEU A 120 4.09 11.50 5.15
N PHE A 121 5.13 12.24 5.52
CA PHE A 121 5.69 12.22 6.87
C PHE A 121 4.66 12.68 7.92
N GLY A 122 3.82 13.67 7.61
CA GLY A 122 2.75 14.11 8.52
C GLY A 122 1.73 13.01 8.81
N GLN A 123 1.22 12.35 7.76
CA GLN A 123 0.27 11.24 7.94
C GLN A 123 0.90 10.00 8.59
N LEU A 124 2.16 9.70 8.25
CA LEU A 124 2.92 8.64 8.89
C LEU A 124 3.06 8.91 10.38
N ALA A 125 3.37 10.15 10.79
CA ALA A 125 3.47 10.52 12.20
C ALA A 125 2.13 10.36 12.92
N THR A 126 1.02 10.82 12.33
CA THR A 126 -0.33 10.64 12.92
C THR A 126 -0.68 9.16 13.07
N PHE A 127 -0.39 8.33 12.05
CA PHE A 127 -0.60 6.89 12.13
C PHE A 127 0.31 6.23 13.17
N PHE A 128 1.57 6.64 13.27
CA PHE A 128 2.50 6.11 14.25
C PHE A 128 2.03 6.38 15.68
N VAL A 129 1.54 7.59 15.96
CA VAL A 129 0.90 7.92 17.24
C VAL A 129 -0.30 7.03 17.49
N TYR A 130 -1.20 6.87 16.50
CA TYR A 130 -2.34 5.96 16.63
C TYR A 130 -1.92 4.51 16.90
N PHE A 131 -0.91 4.01 16.20
CA PHE A 131 -0.39 2.65 16.39
C PHE A 131 0.17 2.45 17.80
N VAL A 132 0.97 3.39 18.29
CA VAL A 132 1.50 3.35 19.66
C VAL A 132 0.37 3.39 20.69
N THR A 133 -0.68 4.22 20.47
CA THR A 133 -1.84 4.23 21.37
C THR A 133 -2.59 2.90 21.42
N VAL A 134 -2.82 2.25 20.27
CA VAL A 134 -3.48 0.94 20.19
C VAL A 134 -2.61 -0.16 20.82
N PHE A 135 -1.29 -0.12 20.56
CA PHE A 135 -0.34 -1.06 21.14
C PHE A 135 -0.27 -0.94 22.66
N TRP A 136 -0.17 0.29 23.17
CA TRP A 136 -0.14 0.53 24.62
C TRP A 136 -1.48 0.21 25.29
N CYS A 137 -2.60 0.45 24.60
CA CYS A 137 -3.92 0.02 25.04
C CYS A 137 -4.02 -1.51 25.16
N PHE A 138 -3.41 -2.27 24.23
CA PHE A 138 -3.34 -3.72 24.33
C PHE A 138 -2.45 -4.19 25.50
N LEU A 139 -1.27 -3.58 25.68
CA LEU A 139 -0.34 -3.96 26.75
C LEU A 139 -0.88 -3.69 28.16
N LEU A 140 -1.61 -2.59 28.35
CA LEU A 140 -2.18 -2.23 29.64
C LEU A 140 -3.49 -2.95 29.97
N ARG A 141 -4.01 -3.73 29.02
CA ARG A 141 -5.24 -4.48 29.22
C ARG A 141 -5.01 -5.57 30.27
N PRO A 142 -5.84 -5.65 31.32
CA PRO A 142 -5.70 -6.70 32.33
C PRO A 142 -5.93 -8.06 31.70
N THR A 143 -5.07 -9.02 32.03
CA THR A 143 -5.17 -10.38 31.48
C THR A 143 -6.42 -11.09 32.00
N PRO A 144 -6.97 -12.08 31.27
CA PRO A 144 -8.12 -12.86 31.74
C PRO A 144 -7.83 -13.59 33.08
N PHE A 145 -6.56 -13.87 33.38
CA PHE A 145 -6.14 -14.42 34.67
C PHE A 145 -6.29 -13.38 35.80
N GLU A 146 -5.80 -12.16 35.60
CA GLU A 146 -5.97 -11.06 36.56
C GLU A 146 -7.44 -10.70 36.78
N GLN A 147 -8.26 -10.72 35.73
CA GLN A 147 -9.71 -10.49 35.81
C GLN A 147 -10.44 -11.53 36.68
N ARG A 148 -9.91 -12.77 36.74
CA ARG A 148 -10.51 -13.86 37.53
C ARG A 148 -10.08 -13.81 39.00
N MET A 149 -8.89 -13.27 39.31
CA MET A 149 -8.39 -13.07 40.67
C MET A 149 -8.91 -11.79 41.34
N ASN A 150 -9.09 -10.70 40.58
CA ASN A 150 -9.62 -9.42 41.07
C ASN A 150 -11.01 -9.15 40.48
N SER A 151 -12.05 -9.07 41.32
CA SER A 151 -13.42 -8.78 40.89
C SER A 151 -13.67 -7.34 40.36
N SER A 152 -12.64 -6.54 40.09
CA SER A 152 -12.77 -5.07 39.97
C SER A 152 -11.89 -4.36 38.93
N ASP A 153 -11.29 -5.05 37.94
CA ASP A 153 -10.37 -4.36 37.01
C ASP A 153 -10.96 -3.98 35.63
N LEU A 154 -12.13 -4.49 35.23
CA LEU A 154 -12.66 -4.24 33.88
C LEU A 154 -14.18 -3.92 33.86
N TYR A 155 -14.55 -2.71 34.28
CA TYR A 155 -15.96 -2.29 34.44
C TYR A 155 -16.73 -2.20 33.12
N CYS A 156 -17.88 -2.86 33.05
CA CYS A 156 -18.78 -2.73 31.91
C CYS A 156 -19.27 -1.28 31.75
N LEU A 157 -19.24 -0.76 30.52
CA LEU A 157 -19.57 0.64 30.23
C LEU A 157 -21.06 0.94 30.48
N ALA A 158 -21.94 -0.08 30.39
CA ALA A 158 -23.35 0.04 30.76
C ALA A 158 -23.61 0.17 32.28
N ARG A 159 -22.65 -0.21 33.14
CA ARG A 159 -22.73 -0.07 34.60
C ARG A 159 -21.94 1.11 35.14
N LEU A 160 -21.44 2.01 34.28
CA LEU A 160 -20.60 3.15 34.65
C LEU A 160 -21.26 4.05 35.72
N HIS A 161 -22.59 4.15 35.73
CA HIS A 161 -23.33 4.96 36.70
C HIS A 161 -23.24 4.47 38.16
N LYS A 162 -22.83 3.21 38.39
CA LYS A 162 -22.68 2.61 39.73
C LYS A 162 -21.23 2.56 40.23
N VAL A 163 -20.29 3.17 39.50
CA VAL A 163 -18.86 3.01 39.75
C VAL A 163 -18.26 4.34 40.19
N ASP A 164 -17.73 4.37 41.41
CA ASP A 164 -16.92 5.49 41.87
C ASP A 164 -15.56 5.48 41.14
N LEU A 165 -15.40 6.44 40.22
CA LEU A 165 -14.22 6.59 39.38
C LEU A 165 -12.92 6.81 40.21
N SER A 166 -13.04 7.19 41.49
CA SER A 166 -11.93 7.44 42.42
C SER A 166 -11.30 6.17 43.01
N VAL A 167 -11.95 5.00 42.90
CA VAL A 167 -11.46 3.71 43.43
C VAL A 167 -10.67 2.92 42.37
N LEU A 168 -10.65 3.41 41.13
CA LEU A 168 -10.01 2.74 40.01
C LEU A 168 -8.47 2.79 40.10
N SER A 169 -7.81 1.67 39.78
CA SER A 169 -6.34 1.63 39.66
C SER A 169 -5.83 2.62 38.60
N THR A 170 -4.64 3.19 38.83
CA THR A 170 -4.01 4.13 37.88
C THR A 170 -3.80 3.49 36.50
N ARG A 171 -3.52 2.18 36.46
CA ARG A 171 -3.39 1.38 35.23
C ARG A 171 -4.69 1.37 34.42
N THR A 172 -5.81 1.10 35.08
CA THR A 172 -7.14 1.01 34.46
C THR A 172 -7.66 2.37 33.99
N HIS A 173 -7.35 3.45 34.71
CA HIS A 173 -7.65 4.82 34.27
C HIS A 173 -6.95 5.16 32.96
N PHE A 174 -5.65 4.87 32.89
CA PHE A 174 -4.86 5.14 31.70
C PHE A 174 -5.28 4.27 30.51
N TYR A 175 -5.63 3.00 30.74
CA TYR A 175 -6.24 2.13 29.74
C TYR A 175 -7.54 2.72 29.18
N MET A 176 -8.47 3.14 30.04
CA MET A 176 -9.76 3.71 29.60
C MET A 176 -9.58 5.01 28.79
N LEU A 177 -8.62 5.86 29.17
CA LEU A 177 -8.27 7.07 28.42
C LEU A 177 -7.75 6.73 27.02
N LEU A 178 -6.76 5.83 26.93
CA LEU A 178 -6.21 5.39 25.65
C LEU A 178 -7.25 4.68 24.78
N TYR A 179 -8.12 3.89 25.39
CA TYR A 179 -9.20 3.21 24.69
C TYR A 179 -10.18 4.22 24.07
N LEU A 180 -10.57 5.27 24.80
CA LEU A 180 -11.41 6.34 24.28
C LEU A 180 -10.72 7.08 23.10
N VAL A 181 -9.43 7.35 23.23
CA VAL A 181 -8.63 7.96 22.14
C VAL A 181 -8.57 7.04 20.92
N ALA A 182 -8.40 5.73 21.10
CA ALA A 182 -8.36 4.77 20.02
C ALA A 182 -9.71 4.64 19.29
N VAL A 183 -10.82 4.53 20.05
CA VAL A 183 -12.18 4.45 19.50
C VAL A 183 -12.55 5.74 18.76
N THR A 184 -12.23 6.90 19.32
CA THR A 184 -12.44 8.20 18.64
C THR A 184 -11.59 8.32 17.38
N GLY A 185 -10.33 7.86 17.40
CA GLY A 185 -9.48 7.80 16.20
C GLY A 185 -10.07 6.92 15.09
N ALA A 186 -10.56 5.73 15.44
CA ALA A 186 -11.19 4.82 14.48
C ALA A 186 -12.51 5.36 13.92
N SER A 187 -13.34 5.99 14.75
CA SER A 187 -14.59 6.60 14.29
C SER A 187 -14.34 7.77 13.35
N LEU A 188 -13.36 8.64 13.64
CA LEU A 188 -12.94 9.72 12.74
C LEU A 188 -12.42 9.18 11.41
N TYR A 189 -11.64 8.09 11.42
CA TYR A 189 -11.14 7.48 10.19
C TYR A 189 -12.27 6.86 9.34
N LEU A 190 -13.27 6.25 9.97
CA LEU A 190 -14.46 5.75 9.26
C LEU A 190 -15.34 6.88 8.73
N LEU A 191 -15.49 7.98 9.45
CA LEU A 191 -16.17 9.18 8.95
C LEU A 191 -15.43 9.77 7.74
N GLN A 192 -14.09 9.82 7.77
CA GLN A 192 -13.27 10.22 6.63
C GLN A 192 -13.48 9.28 5.43
N MET A 193 -13.61 7.97 5.66
CA MET A 193 -13.95 7.00 4.59
C MET A 193 -15.31 7.31 3.96
N VAL A 194 -16.35 7.57 4.77
CA VAL A 194 -17.69 7.87 4.25
C VAL A 194 -17.69 9.17 3.46
N ALA A 195 -17.03 10.22 3.98
CA ALA A 195 -16.85 11.48 3.27
C ALA A 195 -16.10 11.28 1.94
N HIS A 196 -15.06 10.45 1.95
CA HIS A 196 -14.30 10.11 0.75
C HIS A 196 -15.16 9.41 -0.32
N ILE A 197 -15.97 8.43 0.09
CA ILE A 197 -16.89 7.71 -0.81
C ILE A 197 -17.91 8.69 -1.42
N ARG A 198 -18.41 9.64 -0.63
CA ARG A 198 -19.35 10.67 -1.10
C ARG A 198 -18.69 11.62 -2.12
N ASN A 199 -17.45 12.01 -1.90
CA ASN A 199 -16.74 12.99 -2.73
C ASN A 199 -16.21 12.39 -4.06
N VAL A 200 -15.78 11.13 -4.06
CA VAL A 200 -15.16 10.47 -5.23
C VAL A 200 -16.12 9.55 -5.98
N GLY A 201 -17.12 8.99 -5.30
CA GLY A 201 -18.04 8.00 -5.83
C GLY A 201 -17.62 6.56 -5.48
N ARG A 202 -18.61 5.68 -5.30
CA ARG A 202 -18.43 4.30 -4.79
C ARG A 202 -17.52 3.45 -5.68
N THR A 203 -17.74 3.45 -6.99
CA THR A 203 -17.01 2.58 -7.93
C THR A 203 -15.52 2.91 -7.99
N MET A 204 -15.19 4.20 -8.07
CA MET A 204 -13.79 4.66 -8.09
C MET A 204 -13.11 4.40 -6.75
N TYR A 205 -13.84 4.51 -5.62
CA TYR A 205 -13.31 4.16 -4.32
C TYR A 205 -12.93 2.68 -4.19
N PHE A 206 -13.83 1.76 -4.58
CA PHE A 206 -13.54 0.33 -4.50
C PHE A 206 -12.41 -0.11 -5.44
N LEU A 207 -12.35 0.48 -6.64
CA LEU A 207 -11.23 0.25 -7.55
C LEU A 207 -9.89 0.71 -6.95
N SER A 208 -9.88 1.89 -6.32
CA SER A 208 -8.72 2.41 -5.59
C SER A 208 -8.37 1.52 -4.39
N LEU A 209 -9.36 1.03 -3.64
CA LEU A 209 -9.14 0.16 -2.48
C LEU A 209 -8.55 -1.20 -2.87
N SER A 210 -8.99 -1.79 -3.99
CA SER A 210 -8.48 -3.06 -4.52
C SER A 210 -6.98 -2.98 -4.86
N GLY A 211 -6.49 -1.82 -5.31
CA GLY A 211 -5.06 -1.59 -5.56
C GLY A 211 -4.19 -1.53 -4.30
N PHE A 212 -4.79 -1.42 -3.11
CA PHE A 212 -4.08 -1.24 -1.84
C PHE A 212 -4.69 -2.09 -0.70
N PRO A 213 -4.40 -3.40 -0.68
CA PRO A 213 -5.02 -4.33 0.28
C PRO A 213 -4.77 -3.96 1.74
N ALA A 214 -3.59 -3.43 2.09
CA ALA A 214 -3.27 -3.01 3.46
C ALA A 214 -4.17 -1.89 3.98
N LYS A 215 -4.69 -1.00 3.12
CA LYS A 215 -5.67 0.01 3.54
C LYS A 215 -7.03 -0.64 3.83
N ALA A 216 -7.43 -1.65 3.05
CA ALA A 216 -8.66 -2.39 3.28
C ALA A 216 -8.60 -3.18 4.60
N ILE A 217 -7.49 -3.85 4.86
CA ILE A 217 -7.23 -4.59 6.11
C ILE A 217 -7.32 -3.64 7.32
N PHE A 218 -6.75 -2.44 7.21
CA PHE A 218 -6.86 -1.43 8.27
C PHE A 218 -8.29 -0.95 8.49
N LEU A 219 -9.09 -0.79 7.43
CA LEU A 219 -10.51 -0.44 7.56
C LEU A 219 -11.29 -1.52 8.31
N VAL A 220 -11.01 -2.80 8.04
CA VAL A 220 -11.58 -3.91 8.80
C VAL A 220 -11.18 -3.81 10.27
N SER A 221 -9.91 -3.52 10.57
CA SER A 221 -9.44 -3.29 11.94
C SER A 221 -10.20 -2.15 12.66
N CYS A 222 -10.43 -1.01 11.99
CA CYS A 222 -11.22 0.09 12.55
C CYS A 222 -12.68 -0.29 12.84
N VAL A 223 -13.31 -1.11 11.96
CA VAL A 223 -14.66 -1.62 12.20
C VAL A 223 -14.67 -2.56 13.39
N LEU A 224 -13.70 -3.48 13.49
CA LEU A 224 -13.57 -4.38 14.64
C LEU A 224 -13.37 -3.60 15.95
N LEU A 225 -12.62 -2.50 15.94
CA LEU A 225 -12.46 -1.63 17.12
C LEU A 225 -13.77 -0.91 17.53
N LEU A 226 -14.65 -0.59 16.59
CA LEU A 226 -16.00 -0.14 16.95
C LEU A 226 -16.85 -1.27 17.50
N THR A 227 -16.69 -2.49 16.98
CA THR A 227 -17.37 -3.67 17.52
C THR A 227 -16.90 -3.94 18.96
N THR A 228 -15.63 -3.72 19.32
CA THR A 228 -15.20 -3.86 20.73
C THR A 228 -15.91 -2.87 21.65
N PHE A 229 -16.19 -1.65 21.17
CA PHE A 229 -16.98 -0.68 21.92
C PHE A 229 -18.42 -1.18 22.16
N LEU A 230 -19.03 -1.82 21.16
CA LEU A 230 -20.34 -2.43 21.31
C LEU A 230 -20.32 -3.64 22.26
N THR A 231 -19.32 -4.52 22.16
CA THR A 231 -19.20 -5.67 23.08
C THR A 231 -18.93 -5.22 24.51
N ARG A 232 -18.22 -4.10 24.69
CA ARG A 232 -17.98 -3.48 25.99
C ARG A 232 -19.26 -2.89 26.62
N LEU A 233 -20.17 -2.36 25.79
CA LEU A 233 -21.50 -1.94 26.24
C LEU A 233 -22.35 -3.13 26.71
N LEU A 234 -22.19 -4.28 26.06
CA LEU A 234 -22.92 -5.51 26.36
C LEU A 234 -22.26 -6.39 27.45
N CYS A 235 -21.13 -5.94 28.02
CA CYS A 235 -20.35 -6.66 29.03
C CYS A 235 -19.83 -8.05 28.57
N LEU A 236 -19.46 -8.19 27.30
CA LEU A 236 -18.97 -9.46 26.72
C LEU A 236 -17.43 -9.48 26.63
N ASP A 237 -16.76 -9.67 27.77
CA ASP A 237 -15.29 -9.52 27.88
C ASP A 237 -14.51 -10.59 27.09
N ALA A 238 -15.01 -11.83 27.04
CA ALA A 238 -14.33 -12.94 26.33
C ALA A 238 -14.26 -12.71 24.80
N ILE A 239 -15.31 -12.13 24.20
CA ILE A 239 -15.32 -11.80 22.77
C ILE A 239 -14.37 -10.63 22.53
N GLU A 240 -14.36 -9.65 23.43
CA GLU A 240 -13.47 -8.50 23.34
C GLU A 240 -11.98 -8.92 23.33
N ASP A 241 -11.59 -9.90 24.16
CA ASP A 241 -10.23 -10.46 24.18
C ASP A 241 -9.80 -10.93 22.79
N THR A 242 -10.65 -11.71 22.13
CA THR A 242 -10.37 -12.26 20.79
C THR A 242 -10.27 -11.17 19.73
N LEU A 243 -11.13 -10.14 19.83
CA LEU A 243 -11.14 -9.00 18.91
C LEU A 243 -9.88 -8.16 19.05
N TRP A 244 -9.37 -7.94 20.27
CA TRP A 244 -8.14 -7.19 20.50
C TRP A 244 -6.91 -7.82 19.84
N VAL A 245 -6.77 -9.15 19.94
CA VAL A 245 -5.69 -9.89 19.27
C VAL A 245 -5.74 -9.66 17.76
N LEU A 246 -6.93 -9.76 17.17
CA LEU A 246 -7.12 -9.53 15.75
C LEU A 246 -6.83 -8.07 15.36
N ILE A 247 -7.28 -7.09 16.15
CA ILE A 247 -7.09 -5.66 15.88
C ILE A 247 -5.61 -5.29 15.82
N VAL A 248 -4.81 -5.74 16.79
CA VAL A 248 -3.37 -5.44 16.84
C VAL A 248 -2.65 -6.01 15.62
N LEU A 249 -2.94 -7.27 15.27
CA LEU A 249 -2.37 -7.92 14.09
C LEU A 249 -2.71 -7.15 12.80
N LEU A 250 -3.99 -6.84 12.58
CA LEU A 250 -4.42 -6.14 11.35
C LEU A 250 -3.93 -4.69 11.30
N THR A 251 -3.80 -4.01 12.44
CA THR A 251 -3.25 -2.64 12.52
C THR A 251 -1.78 -2.63 12.13
N SER A 252 -1.00 -3.62 12.57
CA SER A 252 0.44 -3.70 12.26
C SER A 252 0.72 -3.82 10.76
N VAL A 253 -0.16 -4.53 10.02
CA VAL A 253 -0.06 -4.68 8.56
C VAL A 253 -0.14 -3.32 7.83
N LYS A 254 -0.83 -2.33 8.42
CA LYS A 254 -0.91 -0.98 7.84
C LYS A 254 0.45 -0.27 7.81
N PHE A 255 1.41 -0.65 8.65
CA PHE A 255 2.77 -0.11 8.60
C PHE A 255 3.46 -0.42 7.26
N LEU A 256 3.24 -1.63 6.71
CA LEU A 256 3.78 -2.03 5.40
C LEU A 256 3.30 -1.12 4.26
N PHE A 257 2.09 -0.56 4.36
CA PHE A 257 1.60 0.41 3.38
C PHE A 257 2.46 1.68 3.32
N PHE A 258 2.93 2.17 4.47
CA PHE A 258 3.79 3.34 4.49
C PHE A 258 5.24 3.01 4.13
N CYS A 259 5.72 1.82 4.49
CA CYS A 259 7.04 1.33 4.08
C CYS A 259 7.23 1.30 2.56
N ARG A 260 6.13 1.10 1.82
CA ARG A 260 6.09 1.18 0.35
C ARG A 260 6.58 2.53 -0.20
N GLY A 261 6.46 3.60 0.57
CA GLY A 261 6.85 4.95 0.15
C GLY A 261 8.33 5.29 0.31
N PHE A 262 9.13 4.44 0.97
CA PHE A 262 10.56 4.66 1.10
C PHE A 262 11.34 4.07 -0.07
N LYS A 263 12.36 4.77 -0.55
CA LYS A 263 13.19 4.35 -1.69
C LYS A 263 13.83 2.97 -1.51
N MET A 264 14.33 2.66 -0.30
CA MET A 264 15.02 1.40 0.00
C MET A 264 14.04 0.23 0.21
N VAL A 265 12.95 0.45 0.96
CA VAL A 265 12.02 -0.61 1.40
C VAL A 265 10.87 -0.81 0.41
N GLY A 266 10.56 0.21 -0.40
CA GLY A 266 9.41 0.25 -1.29
C GLY A 266 9.32 -0.92 -2.29
N PRO A 267 10.37 -1.15 -3.10
CA PRO A 267 10.40 -2.28 -4.03
C PRO A 267 10.22 -3.63 -3.33
N PHE A 268 10.87 -3.82 -2.17
CA PHE A 268 10.78 -5.05 -1.39
C PHE A 268 9.35 -5.35 -0.93
N VAL A 269 8.62 -4.33 -0.43
CA VAL A 269 7.22 -4.50 0.00
C VAL A 269 6.32 -4.87 -1.19
N LEU A 270 6.58 -4.35 -2.39
CA LEU A 270 5.82 -4.77 -3.58
C LEU A 270 6.09 -6.20 -3.99
N MET A 271 7.35 -6.61 -3.91
CA MET A 271 7.71 -8.00 -4.15
C MET A 271 6.94 -8.90 -3.19
N LEU A 272 6.95 -8.58 -1.90
CA LEU A 272 6.18 -9.31 -0.89
C LEU A 272 4.69 -9.41 -1.27
N TYR A 273 4.04 -8.32 -1.67
CA TYR A 273 2.63 -8.36 -2.08
C TYR A 273 2.40 -9.19 -3.35
N LYS A 274 3.27 -9.09 -4.36
CA LYS A 274 3.17 -9.88 -5.60
C LYS A 274 3.36 -11.38 -5.30
N ILE A 275 4.34 -11.72 -4.47
CA ILE A 275 4.65 -13.07 -3.99
C ILE A 275 3.40 -13.65 -3.30
N ILE A 276 2.83 -12.94 -2.31
CA ILE A 276 1.67 -13.42 -1.55
C ILE A 276 0.43 -13.61 -2.44
N MET A 277 0.10 -12.62 -3.28
CA MET A 277 -1.17 -12.62 -4.02
C MET A 277 -1.16 -13.52 -5.25
N LYS A 278 -0.05 -13.60 -5.97
CA LYS A 278 0.01 -14.26 -7.28
C LYS A 278 0.60 -15.66 -7.20
N ASP A 279 1.71 -15.78 -6.48
CA ASP A 279 2.55 -16.96 -6.58
C ASP A 279 2.29 -17.92 -5.41
N LEU A 280 2.15 -17.42 -4.18
CA LEU A 280 1.88 -18.24 -2.98
C LEU A 280 0.56 -19.01 -3.10
N LEU A 281 -0.52 -18.41 -3.57
CA LEU A 281 -1.84 -19.09 -3.64
C LEU A 281 -1.83 -20.34 -4.53
N ARG A 282 -1.20 -20.28 -5.72
CA ARG A 282 -1.14 -21.43 -6.65
C ARG A 282 -0.41 -22.60 -6.04
N PHE A 283 0.67 -22.27 -5.36
CA PHE A 283 1.56 -23.20 -4.72
C PHE A 283 0.98 -23.79 -3.43
N PHE A 284 0.31 -22.96 -2.64
CA PHE A 284 -0.45 -23.37 -1.47
C PHE A 284 -1.57 -24.35 -1.82
N ILE A 285 -2.23 -24.20 -2.99
CA ILE A 285 -3.23 -25.19 -3.45
C ILE A 285 -2.60 -26.58 -3.66
N ILE A 286 -1.43 -26.67 -4.31
CA ILE A 286 -0.74 -27.95 -4.50
C ILE A 286 -0.36 -28.56 -3.15
N TYR A 287 0.16 -27.73 -2.25
CA TYR A 287 0.44 -28.14 -0.87
C TYR A 287 -0.80 -28.69 -0.16
N CYS A 288 -1.95 -28.00 -0.23
CA CYS A 288 -3.19 -28.43 0.41
C CYS A 288 -3.68 -29.79 -0.11
N ILE A 289 -3.53 -30.09 -1.42
CA ILE A 289 -3.91 -31.40 -1.99
C ILE A 289 -3.11 -32.53 -1.33
N ILE A 290 -1.79 -32.34 -1.20
CA ILE A 290 -0.90 -33.30 -0.55
C ILE A 290 -1.24 -33.40 0.95
N ALA A 291 -1.36 -32.27 1.63
CA ALA A 291 -1.64 -32.21 3.06
C ALA A 291 -2.97 -32.89 3.42
N ILE A 292 -4.03 -32.71 2.61
CA ILE A 292 -5.31 -33.41 2.81
C ILE A 292 -5.12 -34.92 2.68
N GLY A 293 -4.43 -35.41 1.65
CA GLY A 293 -4.20 -36.85 1.45
C GLY A 293 -3.46 -37.50 2.63
N PHE A 294 -2.38 -36.88 3.09
CA PHE A 294 -1.62 -37.38 4.24
C PHE A 294 -2.36 -37.19 5.57
N SER A 295 -3.18 -36.14 5.73
CA SER A 295 -3.98 -35.94 6.94
C SER A 295 -4.98 -37.08 7.20
N GLN A 296 -5.56 -37.64 6.14
CA GLN A 296 -6.47 -38.79 6.28
C GLN A 296 -5.70 -40.06 6.67
N ALA A 297 -4.52 -40.27 6.11
CA ALA A 297 -3.67 -41.40 6.47
C ALA A 297 -3.24 -41.33 7.95
N PHE A 298 -2.81 -40.15 8.42
CA PHE A 298 -2.43 -39.96 9.81
C PHE A 298 -3.61 -40.07 10.77
N TYR A 299 -4.78 -39.54 10.41
CA TYR A 299 -6.00 -39.74 11.20
C TYR A 299 -6.26 -41.23 11.47
N VAL A 300 -6.13 -42.10 10.47
CA VAL A 300 -6.30 -43.56 10.62
C VAL A 300 -5.20 -44.19 11.47
N ILE A 301 -3.95 -43.73 11.35
CA ILE A 301 -2.84 -44.25 12.18
C ILE A 301 -3.05 -43.89 13.66
N PHE A 302 -3.47 -42.66 13.96
CA PHE A 302 -3.70 -42.17 15.32
C PHE A 302 -4.97 -42.71 15.98
N LEU A 303 -5.90 -43.28 15.22
CA LEU A 303 -7.01 -44.10 15.74
C LEU A 303 -6.52 -45.37 16.48
N GLY A 304 -5.26 -45.78 16.25
CA GLY A 304 -4.60 -46.90 16.92
C GLY A 304 -3.68 -46.49 18.09
N TYR A 305 -3.70 -45.22 18.51
CA TYR A 305 -2.89 -44.74 19.63
C TYR A 305 -3.37 -45.35 20.95
N ARG A 306 -2.48 -46.08 21.66
CA ARG A 306 -2.73 -46.73 22.96
C ARG A 306 -4.07 -47.48 23.08
N ARG A 307 -4.54 -48.07 21.98
CA ARG A 307 -5.83 -48.78 21.95
C ARG A 307 -5.88 -50.01 22.86
N ASN A 308 -4.71 -50.59 23.14
CA ASN A 308 -4.57 -51.81 23.92
C ASN A 308 -4.35 -51.56 25.42
N ASP A 309 -4.22 -50.30 25.85
CA ASP A 309 -4.06 -49.96 27.26
C ASP A 309 -5.42 -49.85 27.97
N PRO A 310 -5.73 -50.72 28.95
CA PRO A 310 -7.03 -50.73 29.63
C PRO A 310 -7.26 -49.50 30.53
N ASN A 311 -6.19 -48.73 30.80
CA ASN A 311 -6.24 -47.50 31.59
C ASN A 311 -6.34 -46.24 30.71
N PHE A 312 -6.30 -46.37 29.38
CA PHE A 312 -6.30 -45.25 28.46
C PHE A 312 -7.74 -44.84 28.10
N ASN A 313 -8.21 -43.76 28.73
CA ASN A 313 -9.50 -43.16 28.39
C ASN A 313 -9.33 -42.11 27.29
N ILE A 314 -9.77 -42.43 26.06
CA ILE A 314 -9.77 -41.54 24.89
C ILE A 314 -10.47 -40.18 25.16
N ARG A 315 -11.32 -40.11 26.18
CA ARG A 315 -12.05 -38.90 26.61
C ARG A 315 -11.29 -38.01 27.59
N GLU A 316 -10.30 -38.53 28.31
CA GLU A 316 -9.54 -37.81 29.35
C GLU A 316 -8.11 -37.48 28.90
N GLU A 317 -7.51 -38.34 28.07
CA GLU A 317 -6.23 -38.09 27.40
C GLU A 317 -6.51 -37.73 25.94
N GLU A 318 -6.50 -36.43 25.62
CA GLU A 318 -6.77 -35.92 24.27
C GLU A 318 -5.75 -36.50 23.27
N THR A 319 -6.20 -37.33 22.34
CA THR A 319 -5.37 -37.75 21.20
C THR A 319 -5.12 -36.53 20.31
N ILE A 320 -3.86 -36.33 19.90
CA ILE A 320 -3.45 -35.14 19.12
C ILE A 320 -4.21 -34.98 17.79
N MET A 321 -4.81 -36.06 17.28
CA MET A 321 -5.57 -36.10 16.02
C MET A 321 -6.94 -36.77 16.20
N SER A 322 -7.77 -36.23 17.09
CA SER A 322 -9.10 -36.78 17.39
C SER A 322 -10.12 -36.61 16.25
N ASN A 323 -9.97 -35.54 15.46
CA ASN A 323 -10.90 -35.17 14.39
C ASN A 323 -10.19 -34.98 13.05
N VAL A 324 -10.94 -35.11 11.94
CA VAL A 324 -10.42 -34.92 10.58
C VAL A 324 -9.87 -33.50 10.36
N ALA A 325 -10.58 -32.48 10.86
CA ALA A 325 -10.15 -31.09 10.75
C ALA A 325 -8.91 -30.79 11.62
N GLU A 326 -8.86 -31.37 12.81
CA GLU A 326 -7.71 -31.26 13.70
C GLU A 326 -6.47 -31.93 13.10
N SER A 327 -6.65 -33.11 12.49
CA SER A 327 -5.60 -33.83 11.78
C SER A 327 -4.99 -32.97 10.66
N PHE A 328 -5.82 -32.29 9.86
CA PHE A 328 -5.32 -31.39 8.82
C PHE A 328 -4.53 -30.21 9.40
N ILE A 329 -5.02 -29.55 10.45
CA ILE A 329 -4.33 -28.42 11.10
C ILE A 329 -3.00 -28.87 11.72
N ARG A 330 -2.99 -30.02 12.39
CA ARG A 330 -1.77 -30.59 12.98
C ARG A 330 -0.74 -30.98 11.92
N MET A 331 -1.18 -31.55 10.80
CA MET A 331 -0.31 -31.81 9.64
C MET A 331 0.30 -30.51 9.10
N PHE A 332 -0.48 -29.44 9.04
CA PHE A 332 0.02 -28.13 8.64
C PHE A 332 1.10 -27.61 9.61
N ILE A 333 0.85 -27.66 10.91
CA ILE A 333 1.81 -27.24 11.95
C ILE A 333 3.09 -28.08 11.90
N MET A 334 2.94 -29.40 11.73
CA MET A 334 4.05 -30.34 11.60
C MET A 334 4.96 -30.01 10.42
N SER A 335 4.38 -29.62 9.28
CA SER A 335 5.18 -29.24 8.10
C SER A 335 6.04 -27.99 8.28
N LEU A 336 5.74 -27.16 9.29
CA LEU A 336 6.43 -25.89 9.52
C LEU A 336 7.51 -26.01 10.59
N THR A 337 7.22 -26.60 11.76
CA THR A 337 8.13 -26.50 12.92
C THR A 337 8.04 -27.65 13.93
N GLU A 338 6.84 -28.15 14.28
CA GLU A 338 6.66 -29.09 15.40
C GLU A 338 6.57 -30.55 14.95
N PHE A 339 7.72 -31.18 14.71
CA PHE A 339 7.77 -32.59 14.25
C PHE A 339 8.19 -33.59 15.34
N THR A 340 8.80 -33.13 16.43
CA THR A 340 9.30 -33.98 17.53
C THR A 340 8.17 -34.60 18.34
N VAL A 341 7.21 -33.78 18.77
CA VAL A 341 6.08 -34.23 19.61
C VAL A 341 5.25 -35.32 18.92
N LEU A 342 5.03 -35.19 17.61
CA LEU A 342 4.28 -36.20 16.86
C LEU A 342 5.08 -37.48 16.63
N PHE A 343 6.39 -37.35 16.41
CA PHE A 343 7.27 -38.50 16.21
C PHE A 343 7.38 -39.37 17.47
N ASP A 344 7.45 -38.75 18.64
CA ASP A 344 7.51 -39.46 19.91
C ASP A 344 6.19 -40.22 20.20
N GLN A 345 5.05 -39.63 19.84
CA GLN A 345 3.75 -40.28 20.02
C GLN A 345 3.43 -41.37 18.99
N LEU A 346 4.10 -41.35 17.83
CA LEU A 346 3.99 -42.42 16.84
C LEU A 346 4.51 -43.76 17.36
N ASP A 347 5.39 -43.76 18.37
CA ASP A 347 5.89 -44.98 19.01
C ASP A 347 4.86 -45.71 19.85
N ASP A 348 3.86 -44.98 20.37
CA ASP A 348 2.77 -45.52 21.18
C ASP A 348 1.58 -46.04 20.32
N CYS A 349 1.71 -46.02 18.99
CA CYS A 349 0.70 -46.51 18.06
C CYS A 349 0.99 -47.97 17.65
N ASP A 350 -0.05 -48.79 17.52
CA ASP A 350 0.06 -50.17 17.02
C ASP A 350 0.73 -50.25 15.62
N LEU A 351 0.57 -49.20 14.81
CA LEU A 351 1.13 -49.08 13.46
C LEU A 351 2.35 -48.16 13.38
N ALA A 352 3.16 -48.09 14.45
CA ALA A 352 4.32 -47.21 14.56
C ALA A 352 5.27 -47.25 13.35
N VAL A 353 5.58 -48.44 12.83
CA VAL A 353 6.50 -48.60 11.68
C VAL A 353 5.92 -47.95 10.41
N VAL A 354 4.64 -48.20 10.11
CA VAL A 354 3.95 -47.63 8.95
C VAL A 354 3.81 -46.11 9.11
N GLY A 355 3.52 -45.65 10.32
CA GLY A 355 3.44 -44.23 10.63
C GLY A 355 4.77 -43.50 10.47
N LYS A 356 5.89 -44.07 10.96
CA LYS A 356 7.24 -43.51 10.78
C LYS A 356 7.66 -43.43 9.31
N ILE A 357 7.36 -44.44 8.51
CA ILE A 357 7.63 -44.43 7.06
C ILE A 357 6.78 -43.36 6.36
N THR A 358 5.49 -43.30 6.66
CA THR A 358 4.56 -42.30 6.08
C THR A 358 4.97 -40.87 6.45
N PHE A 359 5.44 -40.68 7.68
CA PHE A 359 5.99 -39.42 8.18
C PHE A 359 7.24 -38.99 7.42
N LEU A 360 8.19 -39.90 7.23
CA LEU A 360 9.41 -39.60 6.48
C LEU A 360 9.11 -39.21 5.03
N ILE A 361 8.21 -39.94 4.37
CA ILE A 361 7.77 -39.64 2.99
C ILE A 361 7.10 -38.26 2.93
N TYR A 362 6.20 -37.96 3.85
CA TYR A 362 5.52 -36.67 3.91
C TYR A 362 6.52 -35.51 4.10
N MET A 363 7.45 -35.64 5.06
CA MET A 363 8.44 -34.60 5.33
C MET A 363 9.36 -34.35 4.13
N LEU A 364 9.81 -35.40 3.45
CA LEU A 364 10.61 -35.27 2.23
C LEU A 364 9.83 -34.57 1.11
N LEU A 365 8.59 -34.99 0.86
CA LEU A 365 7.77 -34.43 -0.21
C LEU A 365 7.45 -32.95 0.04
N VAL A 366 7.05 -32.61 1.27
CA VAL A 366 6.71 -31.21 1.62
C VAL A 366 7.94 -30.33 1.63
N THR A 367 9.09 -30.78 2.13
CA THR A 367 10.32 -29.98 2.09
C THR A 367 10.79 -29.72 0.66
N MET A 368 10.75 -30.73 -0.22
CA MET A 368 11.03 -30.54 -1.65
C MET A 368 10.08 -29.52 -2.28
N LEU A 369 8.78 -29.62 -1.98
CA LEU A 369 7.77 -28.72 -2.50
C LEU A 369 7.99 -27.27 -2.01
N LEU A 370 8.23 -27.07 -0.71
CA LEU A 370 8.46 -25.74 -0.12
C LEU A 370 9.73 -25.08 -0.67
N ILE A 371 10.82 -25.85 -0.84
CA ILE A 371 12.07 -25.35 -1.42
C ILE A 371 11.86 -24.97 -2.90
N ASN A 372 11.20 -25.82 -3.68
CA ASN A 372 10.91 -25.55 -5.09
C ASN A 372 10.03 -24.31 -5.28
N MET A 373 9.10 -24.07 -4.35
CA MET A 373 8.29 -22.86 -4.30
C MET A 373 9.10 -21.62 -3.95
N LEU A 374 9.97 -21.70 -2.94
CA LEU A 374 10.80 -20.59 -2.48
C LEU A 374 11.76 -20.11 -3.57
N ILE A 375 12.46 -21.03 -4.24
CA ILE A 375 13.48 -20.71 -5.25
C ILE A 375 12.85 -20.12 -6.52
N ALA A 376 11.80 -20.76 -7.05
CA ALA A 376 11.17 -20.33 -8.30
C ALA A 376 10.50 -18.95 -8.17
N MET A 377 9.94 -18.66 -7.01
CA MET A 377 9.21 -17.42 -6.75
C MET A 377 10.15 -16.25 -6.49
N MET A 378 11.10 -16.39 -5.56
CA MET A 378 11.99 -15.27 -5.22
C MET A 378 12.91 -14.90 -6.38
N THR A 379 13.40 -15.87 -7.16
CA THR A 379 14.33 -15.58 -8.27
C THR A 379 13.65 -14.84 -9.43
N ASN A 380 12.45 -15.27 -9.84
CA ASN A 380 11.73 -14.65 -10.95
C ASN A 380 11.15 -13.28 -10.57
N THR A 381 10.63 -13.14 -9.36
CA THR A 381 10.06 -11.86 -8.90
C THR A 381 11.16 -10.85 -8.58
N TYR A 382 12.30 -11.26 -8.03
CA TYR A 382 13.43 -10.37 -7.76
C TYR A 382 14.01 -9.82 -9.06
N THR A 383 14.25 -10.67 -10.06
CA THR A 383 14.80 -10.23 -11.35
C THR A 383 13.84 -9.30 -12.10
N GLU A 384 12.52 -9.54 -12.07
CA GLU A 384 11.51 -8.65 -12.66
C GLU A 384 11.43 -7.29 -11.95
N VAL A 385 11.52 -7.27 -10.61
CA VAL A 385 11.37 -6.04 -9.82
C VAL A 385 12.67 -5.24 -9.73
N SER A 386 13.83 -5.88 -9.64
CA SER A 386 15.14 -5.21 -9.64
C SER A 386 15.45 -4.54 -10.97
N ALA A 387 14.95 -5.09 -12.09
CA ALA A 387 15.07 -4.47 -13.41
C ALA A 387 14.33 -3.12 -13.50
N ASN A 388 13.28 -2.92 -12.70
CA ASN A 388 12.46 -1.71 -12.69
C ASN A 388 12.79 -0.83 -11.48
N SER A 389 14.01 -0.28 -11.45
CA SER A 389 14.50 0.58 -10.35
C SER A 389 13.66 1.84 -10.08
N LEU A 390 12.77 2.25 -10.99
CA LEU A 390 11.85 3.39 -10.84
C LEU A 390 10.46 2.99 -10.32
N GLU A 391 10.22 1.70 -10.07
CA GLU A 391 8.92 1.19 -9.65
C GLU A 391 8.47 1.78 -8.32
N TRP A 392 9.40 2.00 -7.39
CA TRP A 392 9.11 2.67 -6.11
C TRP A 392 8.54 4.07 -6.32
N LEU A 393 8.98 4.82 -7.33
CA LEU A 393 8.50 6.18 -7.60
C LEU A 393 7.06 6.15 -8.12
N ARG A 394 6.72 5.17 -8.97
CA ARG A 394 5.33 4.94 -9.41
C ARG A 394 4.44 4.61 -8.22
N GLN A 395 4.89 3.72 -7.35
CA GLN A 395 4.14 3.34 -6.15
C GLN A 395 3.94 4.49 -5.18
N TRP A 396 4.98 5.28 -4.98
CA TRP A 396 4.94 6.46 -4.16
C TRP A 396 3.96 7.48 -4.73
N SER A 397 4.03 7.73 -6.05
CA SER A 397 3.07 8.56 -6.77
C SER A 397 1.63 8.06 -6.63
N ALA A 398 1.41 6.74 -6.68
CA ALA A 398 0.09 6.13 -6.46
C ALA A 398 -0.44 6.35 -5.04
N ILE A 399 0.43 6.27 -4.02
CA ILE A 399 0.05 6.55 -2.63
C ILE A 399 -0.38 8.01 -2.48
N ILE A 400 0.32 8.94 -3.13
CA ILE A 400 0.00 10.37 -3.08
C ILE A 400 -1.34 10.64 -3.75
N LEU A 401 -1.55 10.12 -4.97
CA LEU A 401 -2.81 10.32 -5.68
C LEU A 401 -3.98 9.76 -4.86
N MET A 402 -3.77 8.64 -4.17
CA MET A 402 -4.76 8.08 -3.24
C MET A 402 -4.97 8.98 -2.01
N MET A 403 -3.90 9.55 -1.46
CA MET A 403 -3.98 10.49 -0.35
C MET A 403 -4.69 11.78 -0.77
N GLU A 404 -4.41 12.31 -1.96
CA GLU A 404 -5.07 13.48 -2.52
C GLU A 404 -6.55 13.23 -2.76
N GLN A 405 -6.91 12.01 -3.21
CA GLN A 405 -8.29 11.56 -3.28
C GLN A 405 -9.01 11.69 -1.93
N SER A 406 -8.34 11.42 -0.80
CA SER A 406 -8.95 11.46 0.54
C SER A 406 -9.34 12.85 1.06
N PHE A 407 -8.80 13.93 0.50
CA PHE A 407 -9.08 15.28 0.97
C PHE A 407 -10.34 15.89 0.34
N ASP A 408 -10.97 16.83 1.02
CA ASP A 408 -12.04 17.63 0.42
C ASP A 408 -11.51 18.54 -0.71
N PRO A 409 -12.32 18.87 -1.74
CA PRO A 409 -11.90 19.74 -2.85
C PRO A 409 -11.29 21.07 -2.41
N LYS A 410 -11.87 21.70 -1.37
CA LYS A 410 -11.35 22.96 -0.80
C LYS A 410 -9.95 22.79 -0.21
N THR A 411 -9.71 21.67 0.47
CA THR A 411 -8.43 21.34 1.09
C THR A 411 -7.39 21.00 0.02
N ARG A 412 -7.79 20.32 -1.07
CA ARG A 412 -6.92 20.08 -2.23
C ARG A 412 -6.43 21.38 -2.87
N LEU A 413 -7.33 22.34 -3.10
CA LEU A 413 -6.96 23.66 -3.64
C LEU A 413 -6.01 24.42 -2.71
N LYS A 414 -6.24 24.37 -1.40
CA LYS A 414 -5.29 24.94 -0.42
C LYS A 414 -3.91 24.30 -0.53
N TYR A 415 -3.83 22.97 -0.64
CA TYR A 415 -2.56 22.29 -0.82
C TYR A 415 -1.91 22.58 -2.17
N GLN A 416 -2.70 22.71 -3.24
CA GLN A 416 -2.22 23.09 -4.57
C GLN A 416 -1.61 24.48 -4.57
N ALA A 417 -2.25 25.44 -3.90
CA ALA A 417 -1.77 26.80 -3.74
C ALA A 417 -0.40 26.91 -3.04
N ILE A 418 -0.03 25.96 -2.18
CA ILE A 418 1.27 25.96 -1.49
C ILE A 418 2.45 25.77 -2.47
N TYR A 419 2.24 25.06 -3.57
CA TYR A 419 3.30 24.72 -4.52
C TYR A 419 3.09 25.29 -5.93
N SER A 420 1.98 25.98 -6.14
CA SER A 420 1.65 26.61 -7.41
C SER A 420 1.86 28.12 -7.35
N ILE A 421 2.31 28.69 -8.46
CA ILE A 421 2.47 30.14 -8.65
C ILE A 421 1.56 30.57 -9.80
N PRO A 422 0.89 31.75 -9.72
CA PRO A 422 0.14 32.28 -10.86
C PRO A 422 1.08 32.61 -12.03
N MET A 423 0.69 32.20 -13.23
CA MET A 423 1.35 32.52 -14.49
C MET A 423 1.13 34.01 -14.85
N GLU A 424 1.85 34.55 -15.85
CA GLU A 424 1.69 35.96 -16.27
C GLU A 424 0.25 36.32 -16.64
N ASP A 425 -0.49 35.39 -17.25
CA ASP A 425 -1.91 35.55 -17.59
C ASP A 425 -2.84 35.68 -16.37
N ARG A 426 -2.33 35.44 -15.15
CA ARG A 426 -3.04 35.38 -13.85
C ARG A 426 -4.21 34.38 -13.75
N GLN A 427 -4.65 33.80 -14.85
CA GLN A 427 -5.73 32.82 -14.90
C GLN A 427 -5.25 31.39 -14.66
N ARG A 428 -3.99 31.10 -15.00
CA ARG A 428 -3.40 29.75 -14.94
C ARG A 428 -2.39 29.68 -13.80
N ILE A 429 -2.30 28.51 -13.18
CA ILE A 429 -1.30 28.21 -12.16
C ILE A 429 -0.26 27.23 -12.69
N ALA A 430 0.97 27.39 -12.21
CA ALA A 430 2.12 26.64 -12.68
C ALA A 430 3.01 26.17 -11.53
N LEU A 431 3.69 25.05 -11.74
CA LEU A 431 4.72 24.52 -10.85
C LEU A 431 6.08 25.09 -11.25
N LEU A 432 6.75 25.73 -10.31
CA LEU A 432 8.07 26.30 -10.53
C LEU A 432 9.16 25.25 -10.30
N LEU A 433 10.02 25.08 -11.30
CA LEU A 433 11.14 24.15 -11.25
C LEU A 433 12.45 24.86 -11.57
N LYS A 434 13.47 24.53 -10.80
CA LYS A 434 14.85 24.88 -11.09
C LYS A 434 15.49 23.77 -11.91
N LEU A 435 15.84 24.07 -13.15
CA LEU A 435 16.46 23.15 -14.10
C LEU A 435 17.90 23.58 -14.36
N ARG A 436 18.82 22.62 -14.47
CA ARG A 436 20.16 22.90 -14.99
C ARG A 436 20.12 22.93 -16.51
N ILE A 437 20.72 23.96 -17.09
CA ILE A 437 20.89 24.08 -18.54
C ILE A 437 22.01 23.10 -18.94
N PRO A 438 21.77 22.17 -19.88
CA PRO A 438 22.82 21.29 -20.37
C PRO A 438 23.93 22.10 -21.04
N VAL A 439 25.19 21.74 -20.73
CA VAL A 439 26.42 22.50 -21.08
C VAL A 439 26.51 22.85 -22.58
N SER A 440 25.95 22.01 -23.47
CA SER A 440 25.90 22.25 -24.91
C SER A 440 25.08 23.47 -25.33
N VAL A 441 24.09 23.88 -24.52
CA VAL A 441 23.29 25.10 -24.76
C VAL A 441 23.92 26.31 -24.06
N THR A 442 24.64 26.08 -22.96
CA THR A 442 25.34 27.14 -22.21
C THR A 442 26.41 27.83 -23.07
N ILE A 443 27.11 27.07 -23.92
CA ILE A 443 28.11 27.61 -24.86
C ILE A 443 27.44 28.52 -25.90
N LEU A 444 26.27 28.13 -26.43
CA LEU A 444 25.50 28.91 -27.40
C LEU A 444 24.95 30.21 -26.80
N HIS A 445 24.48 30.19 -25.55
CA HIS A 445 24.05 31.41 -24.85
C HIS A 445 25.22 32.34 -24.52
N TYR A 446 26.38 31.80 -24.12
CA TYR A 446 27.59 32.60 -23.94
C TYR A 446 28.04 33.24 -25.26
N PHE A 447 27.96 32.51 -26.37
CA PHE A 447 28.28 33.05 -27.69
C PHE A 447 27.28 34.11 -28.17
N SER A 448 25.97 33.96 -27.91
CA SER A 448 25.00 34.99 -28.30
C SER A 448 25.13 36.27 -27.47
N SER A 449 25.36 36.15 -26.15
CA SER A 449 25.61 37.30 -25.28
C SER A 449 26.95 38.00 -25.57
N CYS A 450 27.94 37.30 -26.14
CA CYS A 450 29.19 37.91 -26.62
C CYS A 450 29.09 38.49 -28.04
N LEU A 451 28.07 38.14 -28.85
CA LEU A 451 27.90 38.68 -30.20
C LEU A 451 27.07 39.98 -30.25
N GLU A 452 26.21 40.23 -29.27
CA GLU A 452 25.36 41.44 -29.23
C GLU A 452 26.13 42.79 -29.18
N PRO A 453 27.32 42.93 -28.55
CA PRO A 453 28.02 44.21 -28.60
C PRO A 453 28.81 44.49 -29.90
N HIS A 454 28.91 43.54 -30.84
CA HIS A 454 29.71 43.72 -32.07
C HIS A 454 28.92 43.96 -33.35
N LEU A 455 27.58 43.89 -33.33
CA LEU A 455 26.72 44.14 -34.50
C LEU A 455 26.00 45.49 -34.50
N GLN A 456 26.34 46.39 -33.56
CA GLN A 456 25.90 47.79 -33.57
C GLN A 456 26.92 48.75 -34.24
N TYR A 457 28.00 48.22 -34.83
CA TYR A 457 29.06 49.00 -35.51
C TYR A 457 29.43 48.47 -36.90
N LEU A 458 28.48 47.86 -37.61
CA LEU A 458 28.47 47.62 -39.06
C LEU A 458 27.07 47.94 -39.57
#